data_AF-A0A3D5RPW0-F1
#
_entry.id   AF-A0A3D5RPW0-F1
#
_cell.length_a   1.000
_cell.length_b   1.000
_cell.length_c   1.000
_cell.angle_alpha   90.00
_cell.angle_beta   90.00
_cell.angle_gamma   90.00
#
_symmetry.space_group_name_H-M   'P 1'
#
loop_
_entity.id
_entity.type
_entity.pdbx_description
1 polymer ?
#
loop_
_entity_poly.entity_id
_entity_poly.type
_entity_poly.pdbx_seq_one_letter_code
_entity_poly.pdbx_strand_id
1 'polypeptide(L)'
;MRLNTSSWVATVVAASLLAGCASIGEYVNDVDGSQNLSIAVPIATPPGVTVQLAGHTGFTLIIGYAIGKGFNQVWAYANSEGMTLYTTAMDEEPGVSSCFGDCAKQFPPFIAPAGANPEGSWSLITRDDGTKQWAVHGKPLYTFFKDEAIADDYGKNIDGVWSIAEFAPSAGIAVPPGFDIKSIPDANGHALVDLKGMALYALDIEAQRRKASCDVVVDPCNGSWTPYAAPVLATPSGDFSTVRRSDGILQWAYKGRPLFTYNRDLETGFATGMDIDDNVRIATVVRYFKPQNVTFQKTPGQGIVLADESGLTLYRRDAYVYQLGGHGLRRGIEPRSNVGRDIGTTAAGCDASCQEVWKPFEAPADAKPSGLWDILTREDGTKQWAYKSYALYRFEGDTEPGQLLGNDYYDFTISDNPQVASTRPSRMTAAGAHYWIYAYP
;
A
#
# COMPACT_ATOMS: atom_id res chain seq x y z
N MET A 1 85.00 19.19 42.58
CA MET A 1 84.02 20.08 41.91
C MET A 1 82.63 19.56 42.27
N ARG A 2 82.07 20.05 43.39
CA ARG A 2 80.93 21.00 43.48
C ARG A 2 79.68 20.49 42.73
N LEU A 3 78.48 20.33 43.30
CA LEU A 3 77.87 20.58 44.62
C LEU A 3 76.47 19.91 44.65
N ASN A 4 76.04 19.46 45.85
CA ASN A 4 74.68 19.41 46.46
C ASN A 4 73.45 18.92 45.67
N THR A 5 72.71 17.89 46.08
CA THR A 5 71.80 17.68 47.25
C THR A 5 70.50 18.49 47.25
N SER A 6 69.42 17.75 47.59
CA SER A 6 68.21 18.09 48.36
C SER A 6 66.99 18.76 47.70
N SER A 7 65.86 18.05 47.86
CA SER A 7 64.66 18.41 48.64
C SER A 7 63.32 18.63 47.91
N TRP A 8 62.33 17.97 48.51
CA TRP A 8 60.88 18.00 48.36
C TRP A 8 60.27 19.39 48.48
N VAL A 9 59.20 19.68 47.73
CA VAL A 9 58.08 20.54 48.17
C VAL A 9 56.77 20.06 47.51
N ALA A 10 55.82 19.58 48.32
CA ALA A 10 54.42 19.48 47.96
C ALA A 10 53.80 20.89 48.00
N THR A 11 53.08 21.29 46.96
CA THR A 11 52.34 22.56 46.96
C THR A 11 50.87 22.30 46.63
N VAL A 12 50.04 22.62 47.60
CA VAL A 12 48.58 22.79 47.50
C VAL A 12 48.30 24.12 46.80
N VAL A 13 47.43 24.12 45.79
CA VAL A 13 46.78 25.33 45.23
C VAL A 13 45.31 24.96 45.03
N ALA A 14 44.45 25.25 46.01
CA ALA A 14 43.63 26.46 46.11
C ALA A 14 42.61 26.60 44.96
N ALA A 15 41.39 26.14 45.25
CA ALA A 15 40.19 26.39 44.45
C ALA A 15 39.90 27.90 44.39
N SER A 16 39.77 28.42 43.18
CA SER A 16 39.32 29.79 42.91
C SER A 16 38.05 29.72 42.07
N LEU A 17 36.93 30.10 42.68
CA LEU A 17 35.66 30.37 42.02
C LEU A 17 35.81 31.56 41.08
N LEU A 18 35.61 31.35 39.78
CA LEU A 18 35.29 32.41 38.83
C LEU A 18 33.95 32.06 38.18
N ALA A 19 32.96 32.90 38.48
CA ALA A 19 31.67 32.92 37.83
C ALA A 19 31.77 33.60 36.46
N GLY A 20 31.11 33.02 35.46
CA GLY A 20 30.61 33.73 34.28
C GLY A 20 31.53 33.75 33.06
N CYS A 21 31.24 32.87 32.09
CA CYS A 21 30.70 33.30 30.80
C CYS A 21 30.11 32.09 30.08
N ALA A 22 28.83 32.17 29.72
CA ALA A 22 28.16 31.14 28.95
C ALA A 22 28.70 31.12 27.51
N SER A 23 29.16 29.96 27.05
CA SER A 23 29.34 29.65 25.64
C SER A 23 28.74 28.28 25.35
N ILE A 24 27.64 28.35 24.60
CA ILE A 24 27.02 27.31 23.78
C ILE A 24 28.01 26.38 23.07
N GLY A 25 27.71 25.07 23.12
CA GLY A 25 28.06 24.12 22.07
C GLY A 25 29.13 23.09 22.42
N GLU A 26 28.71 21.94 22.95
CA GLU A 26 29.32 20.62 22.68
C GLU A 26 28.38 19.53 23.20
N TYR A 27 27.50 19.01 22.34
CA TYR A 27 26.88 17.71 22.55
C TYR A 27 27.83 16.67 21.95
N VAL A 28 28.59 16.01 22.83
CA VAL A 28 29.37 14.81 22.50
C VAL A 28 28.46 13.60 22.68
N ASN A 29 28.51 12.73 21.67
CA ASN A 29 27.73 11.52 21.47
C ASN A 29 27.81 10.53 22.64
N ASP A 30 26.68 9.93 22.98
CA ASP A 30 26.64 8.50 23.27
C ASP A 30 25.20 7.97 23.11
N VAL A 31 24.90 7.33 21.97
CA VAL A 31 23.84 6.31 21.90
C VAL A 31 24.22 5.31 20.81
N ASP A 32 24.36 4.05 21.21
CA ASP A 32 24.39 2.86 20.37
C ASP A 32 23.36 2.95 19.22
N GLY A 33 23.84 3.28 18.03
CA GLY A 33 23.07 3.35 16.80
C GLY A 33 22.89 1.97 16.18
N SER A 34 21.92 1.18 16.68
CA SER A 34 21.43 0.02 15.90
C SER A 34 19.98 -0.41 16.18
N GLN A 35 19.18 0.35 16.92
CA GLN A 35 17.78 -0.02 17.21
C GLN A 35 16.87 1.22 17.27
N ASN A 36 16.49 1.75 16.11
CA ASN A 36 15.20 2.40 15.89
C ASN A 36 15.07 2.80 14.42
N LEU A 37 14.93 1.80 13.56
CA LEU A 37 14.25 2.01 12.29
C LEU A 37 12.78 2.31 12.65
N SER A 38 12.40 3.58 12.70
CA SER A 38 10.98 3.95 12.66
C SER A 38 10.45 3.65 11.26
N ILE A 39 10.21 2.37 11.00
CA ILE A 39 9.52 1.86 9.83
C ILE A 39 8.15 2.53 9.84
N ALA A 40 7.76 3.17 8.73
CA ALA A 40 6.38 3.62 8.57
C ALA A 40 5.45 2.44 8.88
N VAL A 41 4.62 2.58 9.92
CA VAL A 41 3.70 1.51 10.34
C VAL A 41 2.87 1.11 9.12
N PRO A 42 2.86 -0.17 8.72
CA PRO A 42 2.07 -0.58 7.57
C PRO A 42 0.60 -0.26 7.86
N ILE A 43 -0.09 0.37 6.91
CA ILE A 43 -1.55 0.51 7.02
C ILE A 43 -2.14 -0.88 6.98
N ALA A 44 -2.75 -1.24 8.10
CA ALA A 44 -3.50 -2.45 8.30
C ALA A 44 -4.98 -2.13 8.49
N THR A 45 -5.85 -3.02 8.02
CA THR A 45 -7.27 -2.97 8.36
C THR A 45 -7.53 -3.80 9.62
N PRO A 46 -8.48 -3.41 10.49
CA PRO A 46 -8.86 -4.22 11.63
C PRO A 46 -9.42 -5.58 11.22
N PRO A 47 -9.47 -6.56 12.14
CA PRO A 47 -10.10 -7.84 11.88
C PRO A 47 -11.54 -7.68 11.37
N GLY A 48 -11.86 -8.39 10.29
CA GLY A 48 -13.17 -8.35 9.64
C GLY A 48 -13.36 -7.22 8.61
N VAL A 49 -12.36 -6.37 8.42
CA VAL A 49 -12.35 -5.35 7.37
C VAL A 49 -11.38 -5.74 6.26
N THR A 50 -11.86 -5.71 5.03
CA THR A 50 -11.10 -5.95 3.80
C THR A 50 -11.11 -4.69 2.92
N VAL A 51 -10.33 -4.70 1.83
CA VAL A 51 -10.33 -3.64 0.82
C VAL A 51 -10.60 -4.26 -0.55
N GLN A 52 -11.49 -3.64 -1.32
CA GLN A 52 -11.88 -4.08 -2.65
C GLN A 52 -12.21 -2.88 -3.56
N LEU A 53 -12.30 -3.11 -4.87
CA LEU A 53 -12.87 -2.11 -5.78
C LEU A 53 -14.39 -2.18 -5.68
N ALA A 54 -15.01 -1.15 -5.12
CA ALA A 54 -16.46 -0.97 -5.12
C ALA A 54 -16.87 -0.23 -6.38
N GLY A 55 -18.01 -0.62 -6.95
CA GLY A 55 -18.47 -0.03 -8.20
C GLY A 55 -19.22 -1.05 -9.05
N HIS A 56 -20.49 -0.77 -9.29
CA HIS A 56 -21.27 -1.50 -10.27
C HIS A 56 -20.56 -1.56 -11.64
N THR A 57 -20.11 -2.76 -12.03
CA THR A 57 -19.85 -3.09 -13.44
C THR A 57 -21.19 -3.28 -14.16
N GLY A 58 -22.05 -2.27 -14.12
CA GLY A 58 -23.35 -2.30 -14.75
C GLY A 58 -23.21 -2.04 -16.24
N PHE A 59 -22.92 -3.09 -17.03
CA PHE A 59 -23.19 -3.03 -18.46
C PHE A 59 -24.70 -3.11 -18.64
N THR A 60 -25.35 -1.98 -18.95
CA THR A 60 -26.69 -2.05 -19.56
C THR A 60 -26.49 -2.59 -20.97
N LEU A 61 -26.89 -3.85 -21.20
CA LEU A 61 -27.07 -4.40 -22.55
C LEU A 61 -28.23 -3.65 -23.21
N ILE A 62 -27.93 -2.51 -23.83
CA ILE A 62 -28.77 -2.01 -24.91
C ILE A 62 -28.36 -2.81 -26.13
N ILE A 63 -29.33 -3.55 -26.69
CA ILE A 63 -29.19 -4.32 -27.94
C ILE A 63 -28.41 -3.45 -28.94
N GLY A 64 -27.14 -3.81 -29.21
CA GLY A 64 -26.29 -3.17 -30.21
C GLY A 64 -25.41 -1.99 -29.78
N TYR A 65 -25.40 -1.54 -28.52
CA TYR A 65 -24.48 -0.47 -28.09
C TYR A 65 -24.08 -0.61 -26.61
N ALA A 66 -22.86 -1.08 -26.35
CA ALA A 66 -22.23 -1.02 -25.04
C ALA A 66 -21.72 0.41 -24.80
N ILE A 67 -22.59 1.29 -24.30
CA ILE A 67 -22.14 2.55 -23.70
C ILE A 67 -21.79 2.27 -22.25
N GLY A 68 -20.49 2.05 -22.00
CA GLY A 68 -19.96 2.12 -20.65
C GLY A 68 -20.22 3.52 -20.11
N LYS A 69 -21.13 3.66 -19.14
CA LYS A 69 -20.98 4.75 -18.18
C LYS A 69 -19.64 4.47 -17.49
N GLY A 70 -18.74 5.46 -17.49
CA GLY A 70 -17.37 5.29 -17.02
C GLY A 70 -17.30 4.47 -15.72
N PHE A 71 -16.32 3.57 -15.67
CA PHE A 71 -15.98 2.80 -14.48
C PHE A 71 -15.49 3.77 -13.39
N ASN A 72 -16.40 4.44 -12.69
CA ASN A 72 -16.08 5.16 -11.46
C ASN A 72 -16.01 4.13 -10.32
N GLN A 73 -15.09 3.19 -10.43
CA GLN A 73 -14.76 2.28 -9.33
C GLN A 73 -13.83 3.02 -8.36
N VAL A 74 -13.98 2.74 -7.08
CA VAL A 74 -13.13 3.30 -6.03
C VAL A 74 -12.67 2.17 -5.12
N TRP A 75 -11.43 2.25 -4.66
CA TRP A 75 -10.99 1.37 -3.58
C TRP A 75 -11.80 1.70 -2.34
N ALA A 76 -12.45 0.70 -1.76
CA ALA A 76 -13.38 0.85 -0.66
C ALA A 76 -13.07 -0.16 0.45
N TYR A 77 -13.35 0.24 1.67
CA TYR A 77 -13.45 -0.72 2.77
C TYR A 77 -14.68 -1.61 2.56
N ALA A 78 -14.52 -2.88 2.89
CA ALA A 78 -15.58 -3.87 2.86
C ALA A 78 -15.54 -4.74 4.13
N ASN A 79 -16.62 -5.45 4.42
CA ASN A 79 -16.60 -6.48 5.46
C ASN A 79 -15.92 -7.77 4.95
N SER A 80 -15.82 -8.81 5.79
CA SER A 80 -15.21 -10.10 5.43
C SER A 80 -15.95 -10.88 4.33
N GLU A 81 -17.22 -10.54 4.08
CA GLU A 81 -18.04 -11.13 3.02
C GLU A 81 -17.89 -10.37 1.69
N GLY A 82 -17.16 -9.25 1.67
CA GLY A 82 -16.98 -8.40 0.50
C GLY A 82 -18.11 -7.39 0.29
N MET A 83 -18.89 -7.09 1.33
CA MET A 83 -19.93 -6.05 1.28
C MET A 83 -19.32 -4.69 1.52
N THR A 84 -19.59 -3.73 0.62
CA THR A 84 -19.04 -2.37 0.71
C THR A 84 -19.49 -1.68 2.01
N LEU A 85 -18.55 -0.98 2.66
CA LEU A 85 -18.85 -0.14 3.81
C LEU A 85 -19.10 1.30 3.37
N TYR A 86 -19.92 2.01 4.14
CA TYR A 86 -20.38 3.37 3.85
C TYR A 86 -20.12 4.30 5.03
N THR A 87 -20.04 5.59 4.71
CA THR A 87 -20.11 6.70 5.66
C THR A 87 -21.26 7.62 5.26
N THR A 88 -21.70 8.49 6.18
CA THR A 88 -22.72 9.49 5.88
C THR A 88 -22.27 10.91 6.24
N ALA A 89 -22.73 11.89 5.47
CA ALA A 89 -22.57 13.31 5.76
C ALA A 89 -23.43 13.78 6.95
N MET A 90 -24.42 12.98 7.39
CA MET A 90 -25.20 13.25 8.60
C MET A 90 -24.38 13.06 9.89
N ASP A 91 -23.27 12.33 9.81
CA ASP A 91 -22.31 12.16 10.91
C ASP A 91 -21.30 13.32 10.84
N GLU A 92 -21.73 14.49 11.30
CA GLU A 92 -20.96 15.75 11.25
C GLU A 92 -19.80 15.76 12.26
N GLU A 93 -20.06 15.23 13.46
CA GLU A 93 -19.10 15.21 14.56
C GLU A 93 -18.26 13.92 14.54
N PRO A 94 -16.91 14.01 14.61
CA PRO A 94 -16.06 12.83 14.65
C PRO A 94 -16.42 11.90 15.80
N GLY A 95 -16.62 10.62 15.49
CA GLY A 95 -16.93 9.61 16.49
C GLY A 95 -18.38 9.59 16.96
N VAL A 96 -19.28 10.33 16.31
CA VAL A 96 -20.72 10.36 16.63
C VAL A 96 -21.53 9.85 15.44
N SER A 97 -22.45 8.93 15.70
CA SER A 97 -23.41 8.44 14.71
C SER A 97 -24.72 9.18 14.88
N SER A 98 -25.30 9.67 13.78
CA SER A 98 -26.66 10.22 13.69
C SER A 98 -27.67 9.17 13.18
N CYS A 99 -27.19 8.00 12.75
CA CYS A 99 -28.01 6.96 12.15
C CYS A 99 -28.52 5.95 13.20
N PHE A 100 -29.79 6.09 13.57
CA PHE A 100 -30.52 5.21 14.48
C PHE A 100 -31.92 4.86 13.96
N GLY A 101 -32.60 3.92 14.61
CA GLY A 101 -33.98 3.54 14.25
C GLY A 101 -34.09 3.02 12.82
N ASP A 102 -34.97 3.62 12.01
CA ASP A 102 -35.18 3.20 10.62
C ASP A 102 -33.96 3.46 9.73
N CYS A 103 -33.12 4.44 10.06
CA CYS A 103 -31.84 4.63 9.37
C CYS A 103 -30.96 3.39 9.54
N ALA A 104 -30.82 2.90 10.77
CA ALA A 104 -30.00 1.72 11.08
C ALA A 104 -30.58 0.40 10.54
N LYS A 105 -31.84 0.38 10.09
CA LYS A 105 -32.40 -0.78 9.36
C LYS A 105 -31.94 -0.80 7.90
N GLN A 106 -31.82 0.36 7.28
CA GLN A 106 -31.36 0.49 5.90
C GLN A 106 -29.84 0.47 5.81
N PHE A 107 -29.17 1.15 6.74
CA PHE A 107 -27.74 1.19 6.87
C PHE A 107 -27.32 0.63 8.23
N PRO A 108 -27.29 -0.71 8.38
CA PRO A 108 -26.86 -1.31 9.64
C PRO A 108 -25.46 -0.85 10.04
N PRO A 109 -25.25 -0.50 11.33
CA PRO A 109 -23.92 -0.11 11.80
C PRO A 109 -22.95 -1.30 11.69
N PHE A 110 -21.74 -1.04 11.22
CA PHE A 110 -20.70 -2.05 11.15
C PHE A 110 -20.07 -2.26 12.53
N ILE A 111 -20.63 -3.21 13.27
CA ILE A 111 -20.27 -3.49 14.66
C ILE A 111 -18.87 -4.07 14.76
N ALA A 112 -18.08 -3.53 15.69
CA ALA A 112 -16.77 -4.03 16.01
C ALA A 112 -16.85 -5.26 16.93
N PRO A 113 -16.04 -6.30 16.69
CA PRO A 113 -16.03 -7.47 17.55
C PRO A 113 -15.57 -7.11 18.98
N ALA A 114 -15.96 -7.94 19.95
CA ALA A 114 -15.52 -7.78 21.33
C ALA A 114 -13.98 -7.83 21.42
N GLY A 115 -13.39 -6.90 22.18
CA GLY A 115 -11.93 -6.80 22.29
C GLY A 115 -11.23 -6.18 21.08
N ALA A 116 -11.98 -5.61 20.12
CA ALA A 116 -11.42 -4.82 19.03
C ALA A 116 -10.44 -3.75 19.56
N ASN A 117 -9.25 -3.71 18.97
CA ASN A 117 -8.23 -2.72 19.26
C ASN A 117 -7.98 -1.86 18.01
N PRO A 118 -8.45 -0.60 17.97
CA PRO A 118 -8.20 0.28 16.84
C PRO A 118 -6.73 0.70 16.78
N GLU A 119 -6.19 0.81 15.56
CA GLU A 119 -4.84 1.32 15.29
C GLU A 119 -4.87 2.34 14.15
N GLY A 120 -3.89 3.25 14.09
CA GLY A 120 -3.80 4.26 13.04
C GLY A 120 -5.06 5.15 12.97
N SER A 121 -5.69 5.21 11.79
CA SER A 121 -6.89 6.02 11.54
C SER A 121 -8.19 5.37 12.04
N TRP A 122 -8.14 4.16 12.58
CA TRP A 122 -9.31 3.44 13.07
C TRP A 122 -9.68 3.89 14.48
N SER A 123 -10.96 3.82 14.81
CA SER A 123 -11.50 4.15 16.13
C SER A 123 -12.76 3.34 16.41
N LEU A 124 -13.17 3.33 17.68
CA LEU A 124 -14.39 2.68 18.13
C LEU A 124 -15.36 3.72 18.68
N ILE A 125 -16.59 3.68 18.19
CA ILE A 125 -17.70 4.51 18.66
C ILE A 125 -18.56 3.66 19.57
N THR A 126 -18.92 4.19 20.73
CA THR A 126 -19.91 3.55 21.61
C THR A 126 -21.28 4.09 21.27
N ARG A 127 -22.19 3.21 20.84
CA ARG A 127 -23.58 3.54 20.52
C ARG A 127 -24.43 3.58 21.80
N ASP A 128 -25.63 4.15 21.72
CA ASP A 128 -26.56 4.31 22.85
C ASP A 128 -26.97 2.97 23.51
N ASP A 129 -26.97 1.89 22.73
CA ASP A 129 -27.24 0.53 23.19
C ASP A 129 -26.01 -0.17 23.83
N GLY A 130 -24.89 0.53 23.93
CA GLY A 130 -23.62 0.03 24.47
C GLY A 130 -22.79 -0.79 23.48
N THR A 131 -23.28 -1.04 22.26
CA THR A 131 -22.49 -1.71 21.22
C THR A 131 -21.36 -0.81 20.70
N LYS A 132 -20.27 -1.43 20.24
CA LYS A 132 -19.16 -0.71 19.63
C LYS A 132 -19.23 -0.80 18.12
N GLN A 133 -19.11 0.32 17.43
CA GLN A 133 -19.10 0.42 15.98
C GLN A 133 -17.71 0.84 15.50
N TRP A 134 -17.27 0.27 14.38
CA TRP A 134 -16.05 0.70 13.72
C TRP A 134 -16.22 2.08 13.09
N ALA A 135 -15.18 2.91 13.22
CA ALA A 135 -15.06 4.17 12.53
C ALA A 135 -13.65 4.32 11.96
N VAL A 136 -13.54 5.01 10.83
CA VAL A 136 -12.26 5.32 10.19
C VAL A 136 -12.20 6.81 9.87
N HIS A 137 -11.07 7.46 10.18
CA HIS A 137 -10.92 8.92 10.06
C HIS A 137 -12.04 9.69 10.80
N GLY A 138 -12.51 9.15 11.93
CA GLY A 138 -13.59 9.73 12.73
C GLY A 138 -15.00 9.51 12.18
N LYS A 139 -15.18 8.86 11.01
CA LYS A 139 -16.49 8.59 10.42
C LYS A 139 -16.99 7.18 10.79
N PRO A 140 -18.19 7.03 11.38
CA PRO A 140 -18.80 5.73 11.63
C PRO A 140 -19.02 4.95 10.33
N LEU A 141 -18.85 3.63 10.38
CA LEU A 141 -19.01 2.74 9.22
C LEU A 141 -20.31 1.96 9.27
N TYR A 142 -20.95 1.79 8.11
CA TYR A 142 -22.22 1.10 7.95
C TYR A 142 -22.15 0.11 6.78
N THR A 143 -22.97 -0.94 6.81
CA THR A 143 -23.31 -1.75 5.63
C THR A 143 -24.61 -1.23 5.02
N PHE A 144 -24.98 -1.73 3.85
CA PHE A 144 -26.27 -1.42 3.23
C PHE A 144 -27.10 -2.68 3.00
N PHE A 145 -28.38 -2.66 3.36
CA PHE A 145 -29.22 -3.86 3.41
C PHE A 145 -29.54 -4.50 2.05
N LYS A 146 -29.36 -3.77 0.94
CA LYS A 146 -29.59 -4.30 -0.42
C LYS A 146 -28.30 -4.66 -1.16
N ASP A 147 -27.14 -4.46 -0.54
CA ASP A 147 -25.95 -5.08 -1.09
C ASP A 147 -26.10 -6.59 -0.85
N GLU A 148 -25.99 -7.39 -1.90
CA GLU A 148 -26.15 -8.85 -1.85
C GLU A 148 -24.95 -9.60 -2.45
N ALA A 149 -24.12 -8.90 -3.21
CA ALA A 149 -22.93 -9.41 -3.85
C ALA A 149 -21.68 -8.57 -3.52
N ILE A 150 -20.52 -9.21 -3.70
CA ILE A 150 -19.23 -8.55 -3.57
C ILE A 150 -19.15 -7.35 -4.51
N ALA A 151 -18.60 -6.24 -4.00
CA ALA A 151 -18.47 -4.96 -4.69
C ALA A 151 -19.78 -4.24 -5.03
N ASP A 152 -20.93 -4.74 -4.55
CA ASP A 152 -22.18 -3.98 -4.58
C ASP A 152 -22.00 -2.68 -3.82
N ASP A 153 -22.56 -1.62 -4.39
CA ASP A 153 -22.42 -0.25 -3.90
C ASP A 153 -23.77 0.49 -3.94
N TYR A 154 -24.89 -0.24 -3.78
CA TYR A 154 -26.23 0.31 -3.94
C TYR A 154 -26.58 1.38 -2.90
N GLY A 155 -25.87 1.40 -1.77
CA GLY A 155 -26.03 2.39 -0.72
C GLY A 155 -25.45 3.77 -1.07
N LYS A 156 -24.65 3.88 -2.14
CA LYS A 156 -24.00 5.14 -2.51
C LYS A 156 -25.02 6.17 -2.99
N ASN A 157 -24.79 7.44 -2.64
CA ASN A 157 -25.60 8.59 -3.06
C ASN A 157 -27.09 8.51 -2.71
N ILE A 158 -27.51 7.58 -1.84
CA ILE A 158 -28.87 7.59 -1.29
C ILE A 158 -29.07 8.93 -0.57
N ASP A 159 -30.14 9.63 -0.94
CA ASP A 159 -30.52 10.95 -0.45
C ASP A 159 -29.41 12.03 -0.55
N GLY A 160 -28.36 11.79 -1.35
CA GLY A 160 -27.19 12.66 -1.48
C GLY A 160 -26.29 12.74 -0.24
N VAL A 161 -26.53 11.93 0.80
CA VAL A 161 -25.80 11.98 2.08
C VAL A 161 -24.95 10.74 2.35
N TRP A 162 -25.16 9.65 1.61
CA TRP A 162 -24.41 8.41 1.77
C TRP A 162 -23.26 8.30 0.77
N SER A 163 -22.09 7.92 1.24
CA SER A 163 -20.88 7.77 0.42
C SER A 163 -20.19 6.46 0.74
N ILE A 164 -19.53 5.88 -0.26
CA ILE A 164 -18.65 4.73 -0.05
C ILE A 164 -17.56 5.12 0.94
N ALA A 165 -17.25 4.23 1.89
CA ALA A 165 -16.10 4.38 2.75
C ALA A 165 -14.83 4.07 1.93
N GLU A 166 -14.30 5.08 1.25
CA GLU A 166 -13.13 4.93 0.38
C GLU A 166 -11.87 4.56 1.18
N PHE A 167 -11.10 3.61 0.65
CA PHE A 167 -9.75 3.32 1.09
C PHE A 167 -8.81 4.40 0.56
N ALA A 168 -8.69 5.49 1.32
CA ALA A 168 -7.86 6.64 0.98
C ALA A 168 -6.70 6.78 1.97
N PRO A 169 -5.65 5.93 1.86
CA PRO A 169 -4.60 5.80 2.87
C PRO A 169 -3.75 7.06 3.10
N SER A 170 -3.79 8.01 2.16
CA SER A 170 -3.08 9.29 2.23
C SER A 170 -3.99 10.49 2.47
N ALA A 171 -5.30 10.27 2.62
CA ALA A 171 -6.26 11.34 2.88
C ALA A 171 -5.95 12.03 4.22
N GLY A 172 -5.93 13.36 4.20
CA GLY A 172 -5.68 14.17 5.39
C GLY A 172 -4.21 14.30 5.80
N ILE A 173 -3.27 13.66 5.09
CA ILE A 173 -1.84 13.89 5.33
C ILE A 173 -1.46 15.26 4.75
N ALA A 174 -1.14 16.21 5.63
CA ALA A 174 -0.67 17.52 5.22
C ALA A 174 0.74 17.44 4.63
N VAL A 175 0.90 17.94 3.40
CA VAL A 175 2.21 18.08 2.74
C VAL A 175 2.48 19.55 2.38
N PRO A 176 3.74 20.02 2.45
CA PRO A 176 4.08 21.38 2.04
C PRO A 176 3.80 21.63 0.54
N PRO A 177 3.64 22.89 0.12
CA PRO A 177 3.57 23.23 -1.30
C PRO A 177 4.78 22.71 -2.08
N GLY A 178 4.53 22.11 -3.23
CA GLY A 178 5.56 21.48 -4.07
C GLY A 178 5.56 19.95 -4.02
N PHE A 179 4.89 19.37 -3.02
CA PHE A 179 4.76 17.92 -2.89
C PHE A 179 3.36 17.45 -3.25
N ASP A 180 3.28 16.20 -3.69
CA ASP A 180 2.05 15.41 -3.76
C ASP A 180 2.33 14.00 -3.21
N ILE A 181 1.28 13.25 -2.89
CA ILE A 181 1.38 11.86 -2.43
C ILE A 181 0.70 10.96 -3.44
N LYS A 182 1.46 10.04 -4.04
CA LYS A 182 0.91 9.08 -5.02
C LYS A 182 1.26 7.65 -4.66
N SER A 183 0.44 6.72 -5.14
CA SER A 183 0.76 5.29 -5.11
C SER A 183 2.00 5.05 -5.97
N ILE A 184 3.03 4.50 -5.36
CA ILE A 184 4.24 4.03 -6.04
C ILE A 184 4.31 2.52 -5.79
N PRO A 185 4.00 1.67 -6.79
CA PRO A 185 4.00 0.22 -6.64
C PRO A 185 5.31 -0.30 -6.05
N ASP A 186 6.44 0.27 -6.48
CA ASP A 186 7.76 -0.11 -6.02
C ASP A 186 8.04 0.25 -4.55
N ALA A 187 7.29 1.21 -3.99
CA ALA A 187 7.34 1.53 -2.57
C ALA A 187 6.47 0.60 -1.71
N ASN A 188 5.66 -0.26 -2.35
CA ASN A 188 4.56 -0.99 -1.74
C ASN A 188 3.67 -0.05 -0.89
N GLY A 189 3.19 1.03 -1.52
CA GLY A 189 2.33 2.01 -0.86
C GLY A 189 2.40 3.39 -1.49
N HIS A 190 2.09 4.42 -0.71
CA HIS A 190 2.15 5.81 -1.18
C HIS A 190 3.46 6.47 -0.78
N ALA A 191 4.04 7.23 -1.70
CA ALA A 191 5.26 7.99 -1.47
C ALA A 191 5.13 9.44 -1.91
N LEU A 192 6.06 10.26 -1.43
CA LEU A 192 6.20 11.63 -1.87
C LEU A 192 6.62 11.66 -3.34
N VAL A 193 5.94 12.51 -4.09
CA VAL A 193 6.31 12.85 -5.46
C VAL A 193 6.42 14.36 -5.61
N ASP A 194 7.15 14.81 -6.63
CA ASP A 194 7.14 16.22 -7.02
C ASP A 194 5.82 16.60 -7.73
N LEU A 195 5.64 17.88 -8.05
CA LEU A 195 4.45 18.37 -8.78
C LEU A 195 4.28 17.77 -10.19
N LYS A 196 5.32 17.14 -10.75
CA LYS A 196 5.22 16.41 -12.02
C LYS A 196 4.77 14.97 -11.81
N GLY A 197 4.76 14.46 -10.58
CA GLY A 197 4.45 13.07 -10.23
C GLY A 197 5.66 12.15 -10.21
N MET A 198 6.88 12.68 -10.19
CA MET A 198 8.12 11.90 -10.12
C MET A 198 8.42 11.51 -8.68
N ALA A 199 8.85 10.26 -8.46
CA ALA A 199 9.18 9.77 -7.12
C ALA A 199 10.31 10.57 -6.47
N LEU A 200 10.13 10.89 -5.19
CA LEU A 200 11.17 11.47 -4.36
C LEU A 200 11.83 10.39 -3.51
N TYR A 201 13.12 10.56 -3.28
CA TYR A 201 13.95 9.61 -2.55
C TYR A 201 14.65 10.27 -1.38
N ALA A 202 14.65 9.59 -0.24
CA ALA A 202 15.28 10.00 1.00
C ALA A 202 16.63 9.28 1.16
N LEU A 203 17.71 10.04 1.31
CA LEU A 203 19.06 9.52 1.51
C LEU A 203 19.38 9.36 3.00
N ASP A 204 19.99 8.23 3.35
CA ASP A 204 20.68 8.04 4.61
C ASP A 204 22.08 8.67 4.56
N ILE A 205 22.17 9.94 4.99
CA ILE A 205 23.42 10.72 4.93
C ILE A 205 24.55 10.01 5.69
N GLU A 206 24.28 9.48 6.88
CA GLU A 206 25.30 8.91 7.75
C GLU A 206 25.86 7.61 7.18
N ALA A 207 25.00 6.77 6.62
CA ALA A 207 25.42 5.60 5.88
C ALA A 207 26.24 5.98 4.63
N GLN A 208 25.81 7.01 3.88
CA GLN A 208 26.52 7.42 2.66
C GLN A 208 27.89 8.04 2.93
N ARG A 209 28.03 8.85 4.00
CA ARG A 209 29.32 9.44 4.40
C ARG A 209 30.36 8.39 4.80
N ARG A 210 29.94 7.22 5.26
CA ARG A 210 30.85 6.10 5.56
C ARG A 210 31.37 5.41 4.29
N LYS A 211 30.62 5.49 3.18
CA LYS A 211 30.93 4.82 1.90
C LYS A 211 31.77 5.69 0.96
N ALA A 212 31.60 7.01 1.02
CA ALA A 212 32.25 7.94 0.11
C ALA A 212 32.53 9.31 0.75
N SER A 213 33.57 9.99 0.25
CA SER A 213 34.02 11.31 0.71
C SER A 213 33.42 12.50 -0.07
N CYS A 214 32.43 12.26 -0.93
CA CYS A 214 31.80 13.32 -1.71
C CYS A 214 30.79 14.14 -0.89
N ASP A 215 30.33 15.28 -1.42
CA ASP A 215 29.22 16.02 -0.82
C ASP A 215 27.89 15.30 -1.06
N VAL A 216 27.61 14.33 -0.18
CA VAL A 216 26.45 13.44 -0.25
C VAL A 216 25.11 14.17 -0.23
N VAL A 217 25.08 15.45 0.18
CA VAL A 217 23.87 16.26 0.22
C VAL A 217 23.57 16.85 -1.19
N VAL A 218 24.61 17.07 -1.99
CA VAL A 218 24.49 17.59 -3.37
C VAL A 218 24.36 16.47 -4.40
N ASP A 219 25.06 15.37 -4.21
CA ASP A 219 24.96 14.16 -5.02
C ASP A 219 25.38 12.97 -4.14
N PRO A 220 24.59 11.89 -4.03
CA PRO A 220 24.97 10.60 -3.44
C PRO A 220 26.16 9.89 -4.12
N CYS A 221 27.12 10.63 -4.69
CA CYS A 221 28.35 10.16 -5.29
C CYS A 221 28.18 9.25 -6.52
N ASN A 222 27.14 9.48 -7.35
CA ASN A 222 26.95 8.67 -8.57
C ASN A 222 26.49 9.46 -9.81
N GLY A 223 26.32 10.79 -9.71
CA GLY A 223 26.02 11.67 -10.84
C GLY A 223 24.60 11.58 -11.38
N SER A 224 23.72 10.79 -10.74
CA SER A 224 22.37 10.53 -11.25
C SER A 224 21.24 11.10 -10.39
N TRP A 225 21.56 11.79 -9.30
CA TRP A 225 20.57 12.37 -8.40
C TRP A 225 20.54 13.89 -8.51
N THR A 226 19.33 14.45 -8.45
CA THR A 226 19.13 15.89 -8.35
C THR A 226 18.52 16.22 -6.99
N PRO A 227 19.18 17.05 -6.16
CA PRO A 227 18.61 17.46 -4.89
C PRO A 227 17.28 18.19 -5.06
N TYR A 228 16.30 17.85 -4.24
CA TYR A 228 15.00 18.49 -4.27
C TYR A 228 15.02 19.82 -3.51
N ALA A 229 15.26 20.91 -4.24
CA ALA A 229 15.46 22.23 -3.66
C ALA A 229 14.24 22.72 -2.87
N ALA A 230 14.49 23.30 -1.70
CA ALA A 230 13.50 23.99 -0.90
C ALA A 230 13.52 25.50 -1.20
N PRO A 231 12.36 26.15 -1.39
CA PRO A 231 12.31 27.60 -1.53
C PRO A 231 12.82 28.28 -0.24
N VAL A 232 13.33 29.50 -0.34
CA VAL A 232 13.81 30.28 0.82
C VAL A 232 12.70 30.52 1.85
N LEU A 233 11.45 30.57 1.39
CA LEU A 233 10.24 30.73 2.21
C LEU A 233 9.61 29.39 2.61
N ALA A 234 10.32 28.27 2.47
CA ALA A 234 9.84 26.97 2.91
C ALA A 234 9.47 27.01 4.39
N THR A 235 8.26 26.52 4.71
CA THR A 235 7.79 26.35 6.08
C THR A 235 7.77 24.85 6.41
N PRO A 236 8.81 24.32 7.09
CA PRO A 236 8.81 22.97 7.63
C PRO A 236 7.55 22.68 8.45
N SER A 237 6.99 21.47 8.32
CA SER A 237 5.81 21.03 9.07
C SER A 237 5.78 19.51 9.16
N GLY A 238 5.34 18.97 10.29
CA GLY A 238 5.33 17.51 10.51
C GLY A 238 6.72 16.91 10.32
N ASP A 239 6.82 15.90 9.46
CA ASP A 239 8.08 15.21 9.15
C ASP A 239 8.99 15.97 8.16
N PHE A 240 8.55 17.11 7.62
CA PHE A 240 9.34 17.89 6.67
C PHE A 240 10.27 18.87 7.36
N SER A 241 11.48 18.99 6.85
CA SER A 241 12.53 19.93 7.30
C SER A 241 13.36 20.40 6.11
N THR A 242 14.31 21.30 6.33
CA THR A 242 15.25 21.74 5.28
C THR A 242 16.69 21.55 5.73
N VAL A 243 17.55 21.12 4.81
CA VAL A 243 19.00 21.02 4.99
C VAL A 243 19.68 22.07 4.12
N ARG A 244 20.65 22.79 4.67
CA ARG A 244 21.48 23.72 3.89
C ARG A 244 22.62 22.94 3.24
N ARG A 245 22.68 22.98 1.92
CA ARG A 245 23.78 22.42 1.12
C ARG A 245 25.03 23.30 1.21
N SER A 246 26.18 22.75 0.79
CA SER A 246 27.46 23.47 0.74
C SER A 246 27.46 24.67 -0.21
N ASP A 247 26.65 24.63 -1.26
CA ASP A 247 26.43 25.74 -2.20
C ASP A 247 25.46 26.81 -1.69
N GLY A 248 24.98 26.68 -0.46
CA GLY A 248 24.11 27.64 0.21
C GLY A 248 22.61 27.47 -0.12
N ILE A 249 22.25 26.59 -1.05
CA ILE A 249 20.86 26.31 -1.43
C ILE A 249 20.20 25.45 -0.34
N LEU A 250 18.96 25.76 -0.01
CA LEU A 250 18.15 24.90 0.87
C LEU A 250 17.61 23.71 0.07
N GLN A 251 17.63 22.54 0.67
CA GLN A 251 17.07 21.31 0.14
C GLN A 251 16.02 20.79 1.11
N TRP A 252 14.93 20.26 0.59
CA TRP A 252 13.93 19.61 1.42
C TRP A 252 14.48 18.31 2.01
N ALA A 253 14.06 18.02 3.24
CA ALA A 253 14.29 16.75 3.91
C ALA A 253 12.98 16.24 4.48
N TYR A 254 12.81 14.92 4.50
CA TYR A 254 11.66 14.23 5.06
C TYR A 254 12.13 13.19 6.05
N LYS A 255 11.56 13.20 7.26
CA LYS A 255 12.02 12.38 8.40
C LYS A 255 13.52 12.54 8.65
N GLY A 256 14.00 13.79 8.55
CA GLY A 256 15.41 14.16 8.73
C GLY A 256 16.36 13.77 7.57
N ARG A 257 15.85 13.18 6.48
CA ARG A 257 16.66 12.72 5.35
C ARG A 257 16.49 13.63 4.14
N PRO A 258 17.58 14.13 3.53
CA PRO A 258 17.51 15.00 2.36
C PRO A 258 16.85 14.27 1.17
N LEU A 259 16.02 15.01 0.45
CA LEU A 259 15.23 14.49 -0.67
C LEU A 259 15.90 14.74 -2.01
N PHE A 260 15.79 13.77 -2.91
CA PHE A 260 16.32 13.81 -4.27
C PHE A 260 15.28 13.31 -5.27
N THR A 261 15.38 13.77 -6.52
CA THR A 261 14.82 13.10 -7.69
C THR A 261 15.92 12.29 -8.39
N TYR A 262 15.53 11.23 -9.08
CA TYR A 262 16.45 10.41 -9.86
C TYR A 262 16.33 10.75 -11.36
N ASN A 263 17.45 11.04 -12.01
CA ASN A 263 17.44 11.56 -13.39
C ASN A 263 17.05 10.53 -14.45
N ARG A 264 16.95 9.24 -14.10
CA ARG A 264 16.48 8.18 -15.02
C ARG A 264 15.05 7.70 -14.72
N ASP A 265 14.36 8.32 -13.76
CA ASP A 265 12.91 8.18 -13.73
C ASP A 265 12.34 9.06 -14.85
N LEU A 266 11.83 8.42 -15.90
CA LEU A 266 11.38 9.10 -17.12
C LEU A 266 9.86 9.33 -17.15
N GLU A 267 9.11 8.68 -16.26
CA GLU A 267 7.65 8.72 -16.20
C GLU A 267 7.16 8.81 -14.76
N THR A 268 5.96 9.35 -14.59
CA THR A 268 5.31 9.44 -13.27
C THR A 268 5.08 8.05 -12.69
N GLY A 269 5.34 7.88 -11.40
CA GLY A 269 5.19 6.59 -10.73
C GLY A 269 6.41 5.67 -10.84
N PHE A 270 7.41 6.00 -11.67
CA PHE A 270 8.66 5.24 -11.72
C PHE A 270 9.51 5.55 -10.49
N ALA A 271 10.09 4.50 -9.91
CA ALA A 271 10.99 4.63 -8.78
C ALA A 271 12.30 3.82 -8.97
N THR A 272 12.90 3.90 -10.17
CA THR A 272 14.04 3.08 -10.58
C THR A 272 15.34 3.39 -9.83
N GLY A 273 15.43 4.55 -9.17
CA GLY A 273 16.57 4.95 -8.35
C GLY A 273 16.76 4.08 -7.09
N MET A 274 15.72 3.37 -6.64
CA MET A 274 15.75 2.54 -5.44
C MET A 274 16.75 1.38 -5.52
N ASP A 275 17.12 0.98 -6.74
CA ASP A 275 18.00 -0.16 -7.01
C ASP A 275 19.46 0.24 -7.26
N ILE A 276 19.75 1.55 -7.22
CA ILE A 276 21.07 2.09 -7.57
C ILE A 276 21.95 2.22 -6.34
N ASP A 277 21.37 2.60 -5.19
CA ASP A 277 22.08 2.74 -3.93
C ASP A 277 21.20 2.35 -2.74
N ASP A 278 21.65 1.38 -1.94
CA ASP A 278 20.95 0.91 -0.75
C ASP A 278 20.74 1.98 0.32
N ASN A 279 21.55 3.05 0.29
CA ASN A 279 21.43 4.18 1.19
C ASN A 279 20.37 5.19 0.73
N VAL A 280 19.83 5.03 -0.49
CA VAL A 280 18.74 5.83 -1.01
C VAL A 280 17.46 4.99 -1.04
N ARG A 281 16.39 5.50 -0.44
CA ARG A 281 15.10 4.81 -0.39
C ARG A 281 14.01 5.73 -0.90
N ILE A 282 12.97 5.17 -1.52
CA ILE A 282 11.77 5.94 -1.88
C ILE A 282 11.25 6.62 -0.61
N ALA A 283 10.88 7.90 -0.70
CA ALA A 283 10.36 8.69 0.41
C ALA A 283 8.91 8.29 0.73
N THR A 284 8.74 7.10 1.31
CA THR A 284 7.45 6.47 1.57
C THR A 284 6.72 7.18 2.71
N VAL A 285 5.45 7.51 2.46
CA VAL A 285 4.53 8.09 3.45
C VAL A 285 3.71 6.97 4.08
N VAL A 286 3.16 6.09 3.24
CA VAL A 286 2.35 4.95 3.64
C VAL A 286 2.97 3.69 3.07
N ARG A 287 3.12 2.65 3.90
CA ARG A 287 3.41 1.29 3.44
C ARG A 287 2.16 0.44 3.57
N TYR A 288 1.87 -0.39 2.58
CA TYR A 288 0.83 -1.39 2.70
C TYR A 288 1.34 -2.61 3.46
N PHE A 289 0.42 -3.23 4.19
CA PHE A 289 0.66 -4.54 4.78
C PHE A 289 1.11 -5.54 3.71
N LYS A 290 2.04 -6.42 4.09
CA LYS A 290 2.49 -7.57 3.32
C LYS A 290 2.64 -8.76 4.28
N PRO A 291 2.07 -9.93 3.99
CA PRO A 291 2.30 -11.15 4.76
C PRO A 291 3.80 -11.47 4.89
N GLN A 292 4.17 -12.18 5.96
CA GLN A 292 5.56 -12.55 6.21
C GLN A 292 6.10 -13.52 5.15
N ASN A 293 5.26 -14.45 4.68
CA ASN A 293 5.58 -15.49 3.70
C ASN A 293 5.53 -14.99 2.23
N VAL A 294 5.50 -13.68 2.02
CA VAL A 294 5.46 -13.04 0.69
C VAL A 294 6.66 -12.13 0.54
N THR A 295 7.26 -12.09 -0.63
CA THR A 295 8.38 -11.19 -0.98
C THR A 295 8.02 -10.32 -2.18
N PHE A 296 8.69 -9.18 -2.30
CA PHE A 296 8.66 -8.35 -3.52
C PHE A 296 9.89 -8.69 -4.31
N GLN A 297 9.70 -9.24 -5.50
CA GLN A 297 10.79 -9.67 -6.35
C GLN A 297 10.88 -8.80 -7.59
N LYS A 298 12.08 -8.29 -7.86
CA LYS A 298 12.34 -7.54 -9.08
C LYS A 298 12.55 -8.50 -10.25
N THR A 299 11.83 -8.26 -11.34
CA THR A 299 11.94 -9.05 -12.56
C THR A 299 12.26 -8.16 -13.78
N PRO A 300 13.35 -8.43 -14.51
CA PRO A 300 13.72 -7.65 -15.69
C PRO A 300 12.58 -7.54 -16.71
N GLY A 301 12.25 -6.31 -17.11
CA GLY A 301 11.20 -6.03 -18.11
C GLY A 301 9.75 -6.14 -17.61
N GLN A 302 9.52 -6.69 -16.41
CA GLN A 302 8.17 -6.86 -15.84
C GLN A 302 7.93 -6.01 -14.57
N GLY A 303 9.00 -5.50 -13.96
CA GLY A 303 8.91 -4.68 -12.74
C GLY A 303 8.94 -5.54 -11.48
N ILE A 304 8.34 -5.04 -10.39
CA ILE A 304 8.23 -5.80 -9.14
C ILE A 304 7.00 -6.70 -9.19
N VAL A 305 7.19 -7.97 -8.86
CA VAL A 305 6.14 -8.99 -8.75
C VAL A 305 6.04 -9.49 -7.31
N LEU A 306 4.88 -10.02 -6.95
CA LEU A 306 4.73 -10.77 -5.71
C LEU A 306 5.33 -12.16 -5.90
N ALA A 307 6.11 -12.61 -4.93
CA ALA A 307 6.63 -13.95 -4.85
C ALA A 307 6.40 -14.51 -3.43
N ASP A 308 6.52 -15.81 -3.26
CA ASP A 308 6.53 -16.42 -1.93
C ASP A 308 7.90 -16.21 -1.23
N GLU A 309 8.05 -16.78 -0.03
CA GLU A 309 9.30 -16.75 0.74
C GLU A 309 10.49 -17.45 0.07
N SER A 310 10.23 -18.38 -0.86
CA SER A 310 11.26 -19.06 -1.65
C SER A 310 11.63 -18.30 -2.94
N GLY A 311 10.90 -17.23 -3.28
CA GLY A 311 11.09 -16.45 -4.50
C GLY A 311 10.35 -17.02 -5.72
N LEU A 312 9.43 -17.96 -5.54
CA LEU A 312 8.56 -18.41 -6.63
C LEU A 312 7.44 -17.38 -6.84
N THR A 313 7.24 -16.99 -8.10
CA THR A 313 6.27 -15.96 -8.47
C THR A 313 4.85 -16.36 -8.09
N LEU A 314 4.11 -15.41 -7.54
CA LEU A 314 2.68 -15.55 -7.29
C LEU A 314 1.89 -14.99 -8.48
N TYR A 315 0.88 -15.75 -8.89
CA TYR A 315 0.02 -15.44 -10.03
C TYR A 315 -1.40 -15.24 -9.60
N ARG A 316 -2.14 -14.49 -10.42
CA ARG A 316 -3.58 -14.39 -10.37
C ARG A 316 -4.16 -14.80 -11.71
N ARG A 317 -5.39 -15.27 -11.67
CA ARG A 317 -6.17 -15.56 -12.88
C ARG A 317 -7.13 -14.43 -13.15
N ASP A 318 -7.32 -14.10 -14.43
CA ASP A 318 -8.31 -13.11 -14.85
C ASP A 318 -9.08 -13.62 -16.09
N ALA A 319 -10.21 -12.98 -16.39
CA ALA A 319 -11.06 -13.29 -17.53
C ALA A 319 -10.96 -12.19 -18.59
N TYR A 320 -10.68 -12.53 -19.84
CA TYR A 320 -10.62 -11.56 -20.91
C TYR A 320 -11.98 -11.40 -21.61
N VAL A 321 -12.44 -10.17 -21.78
CA VAL A 321 -13.60 -9.84 -22.63
C VAL A 321 -13.08 -9.30 -23.95
N TYR A 322 -13.31 -10.03 -25.05
CA TYR A 322 -12.78 -9.70 -26.39
C TYR A 322 -13.23 -8.35 -26.98
N GLN A 323 -14.08 -7.59 -26.29
CA GLN A 323 -14.66 -6.34 -26.77
C GLN A 323 -13.79 -5.09 -26.50
N LEU A 324 -12.72 -5.18 -25.69
CA LEU A 324 -11.96 -4.00 -25.23
C LEU A 324 -10.45 -4.10 -25.54
N GLY A 325 -10.10 -3.78 -26.80
CA GLY A 325 -8.73 -3.44 -27.24
C GLY A 325 -7.69 -4.57 -27.26
N GLY A 326 -6.46 -4.27 -27.69
CA GLY A 326 -5.38 -5.26 -27.89
C GLY A 326 -4.57 -5.59 -26.61
N HIS A 327 -3.56 -6.45 -26.76
CA HIS A 327 -2.68 -6.94 -25.67
C HIS A 327 -2.09 -5.85 -24.75
N GLY A 328 -1.98 -4.60 -25.20
CA GLY A 328 -1.42 -3.47 -24.44
C GLY A 328 -2.29 -2.91 -23.31
N LEU A 329 -3.58 -3.26 -23.22
CA LEU A 329 -4.46 -2.75 -22.15
C LEU A 329 -4.40 -3.56 -20.85
N ARG A 330 -3.73 -4.73 -20.84
CA ARG A 330 -3.82 -5.71 -19.74
C ARG A 330 -3.20 -5.27 -18.42
N ARG A 331 -2.25 -4.34 -18.46
CA ARG A 331 -1.68 -3.69 -17.26
C ARG A 331 -2.53 -2.51 -16.77
N GLY A 332 -3.49 -2.04 -17.57
CA GLY A 332 -4.33 -0.87 -17.29
C GLY A 332 -5.80 -1.19 -17.00
N ILE A 333 -6.22 -2.46 -17.07
CA ILE A 333 -7.56 -2.87 -16.64
C ILE A 333 -7.54 -3.01 -15.11
N GLU A 334 -8.40 -2.24 -14.45
CA GLU A 334 -8.55 -2.29 -12.99
C GLU A 334 -8.98 -3.70 -12.53
N PRO A 335 -8.47 -4.17 -11.38
CA PRO A 335 -8.88 -5.45 -10.81
C PRO A 335 -10.41 -5.54 -10.68
N ARG A 336 -11.01 -6.66 -11.09
CA ARG A 336 -12.44 -6.92 -10.87
C ARG A 336 -12.60 -7.84 -9.67
N SER A 337 -12.91 -7.23 -8.52
CA SER A 337 -12.87 -7.93 -7.23
C SER A 337 -13.75 -9.18 -7.16
N ASN A 338 -14.92 -9.17 -7.80
CA ASN A 338 -15.79 -10.34 -7.91
C ASN A 338 -15.18 -11.45 -8.79
N VAL A 339 -14.66 -11.09 -9.96
CA VAL A 339 -14.09 -12.06 -10.91
C VAL A 339 -12.88 -12.78 -10.31
N GLY A 340 -11.92 -12.03 -9.77
CA GLY A 340 -10.69 -12.59 -9.22
C GLY A 340 -10.90 -13.56 -8.06
N ARG A 341 -11.95 -13.31 -7.27
CA ARG A 341 -12.38 -14.19 -6.18
C ARG A 341 -13.09 -15.44 -6.71
N ASP A 342 -14.09 -15.26 -7.57
CA ASP A 342 -14.93 -16.36 -8.07
C ASP A 342 -14.13 -17.37 -8.89
N ILE A 343 -13.38 -16.92 -9.91
CA ILE A 343 -12.63 -17.83 -10.80
C ILE A 343 -11.39 -18.44 -10.14
N GLY A 344 -10.95 -17.83 -9.04
CA GLY A 344 -9.76 -18.24 -8.28
C GLY A 344 -10.06 -19.19 -7.12
N THR A 345 -11.33 -19.41 -6.76
CA THR A 345 -11.68 -20.24 -5.58
C THR A 345 -12.69 -21.34 -5.85
N THR A 346 -13.47 -21.21 -6.93
CA THR A 346 -14.48 -22.22 -7.31
C THR A 346 -13.90 -23.34 -8.16
N ALA A 347 -14.53 -24.51 -8.13
CA ALA A 347 -14.17 -25.63 -9.00
C ALA A 347 -14.40 -25.28 -10.48
N ALA A 348 -15.42 -24.47 -10.78
CA ALA A 348 -15.71 -24.01 -12.13
C ALA A 348 -14.67 -22.99 -12.63
N GLY A 349 -14.01 -22.29 -11.69
CA GLY A 349 -12.77 -21.57 -11.93
C GLY A 349 -11.64 -22.54 -12.22
N CYS A 350 -11.01 -23.09 -11.17
CA CYS A 350 -9.83 -23.96 -11.28
C CYS A 350 -10.12 -25.33 -10.61
N ASP A 351 -10.48 -26.31 -11.44
CA ASP A 351 -10.76 -27.69 -11.02
C ASP A 351 -9.47 -28.43 -10.58
N ALA A 352 -9.61 -29.72 -10.21
CA ALA A 352 -8.49 -30.53 -9.76
C ALA A 352 -7.34 -30.62 -10.78
N SER A 353 -7.66 -30.74 -12.07
CA SER A 353 -6.65 -30.79 -13.15
C SER A 353 -5.92 -29.46 -13.32
N CYS A 354 -6.65 -28.35 -13.19
CA CYS A 354 -6.06 -27.03 -13.16
C CYS A 354 -5.09 -26.89 -11.97
N GLN A 355 -5.48 -27.42 -10.80
CA GLN A 355 -4.67 -27.39 -9.59
C GLN A 355 -3.43 -28.31 -9.64
N GLU A 356 -3.34 -29.23 -10.60
CA GLU A 356 -2.09 -29.96 -10.84
C GLU A 356 -0.99 -29.03 -11.35
N VAL A 357 -1.35 -28.01 -12.14
CA VAL A 357 -0.43 -27.03 -12.74
C VAL A 357 -0.38 -25.71 -11.95
N TRP A 358 -1.52 -25.31 -11.39
CA TRP A 358 -1.71 -24.05 -10.66
C TRP A 358 -2.02 -24.32 -9.19
N LYS A 359 -0.99 -24.33 -8.35
CA LYS A 359 -1.12 -24.63 -6.92
C LYS A 359 -1.71 -23.42 -6.19
N PRO A 360 -2.85 -23.53 -5.49
CA PRO A 360 -3.34 -22.46 -4.63
C PRO A 360 -2.26 -22.01 -3.63
N PHE A 361 -2.08 -20.71 -3.46
CA PHE A 361 -1.19 -20.17 -2.44
C PHE A 361 -1.93 -20.13 -1.10
N GLU A 362 -1.82 -21.24 -0.36
CA GLU A 362 -2.55 -21.45 0.89
C GLU A 362 -2.18 -20.41 1.97
N ALA A 363 -3.21 -19.98 2.70
CA ALA A 363 -3.05 -19.11 3.85
C ALA A 363 -2.92 -19.94 5.13
N PRO A 364 -1.90 -19.69 5.97
CA PRO A 364 -1.77 -20.33 7.28
C PRO A 364 -3.03 -20.18 8.15
N ALA A 365 -3.25 -21.10 9.09
CA ALA A 365 -4.44 -21.06 9.95
C ALA A 365 -4.54 -19.78 10.80
N ASP A 366 -3.40 -19.21 11.18
CA ASP A 366 -3.26 -17.98 11.96
C ASP A 366 -3.11 -16.71 11.09
N ALA A 367 -3.21 -16.86 9.76
CA ALA A 367 -3.16 -15.75 8.83
C ALA A 367 -4.26 -14.72 9.12
N LYS A 368 -3.89 -13.44 9.02
CA LYS A 368 -4.80 -12.32 9.22
C LYS A 368 -4.88 -11.49 7.93
N PRO A 369 -6.07 -11.34 7.32
CA PRO A 369 -6.24 -10.43 6.19
C PRO A 369 -6.05 -8.99 6.68
N SER A 370 -5.50 -8.13 5.82
CA SER A 370 -5.22 -6.75 6.17
C SER A 370 -4.93 -5.91 4.93
N GLY A 371 -5.56 -4.74 4.82
CA GLY A 371 -5.40 -3.84 3.70
C GLY A 371 -5.83 -4.51 2.39
N LEU A 372 -4.94 -4.51 1.40
CA LEU A 372 -5.16 -5.14 0.10
C LEU A 372 -5.03 -6.67 0.12
N TRP A 373 -4.63 -7.26 1.25
CA TRP A 373 -4.53 -8.71 1.43
C TRP A 373 -5.79 -9.26 2.08
N ASP A 374 -6.31 -10.33 1.51
CA ASP A 374 -7.52 -11.00 1.96
C ASP A 374 -7.28 -12.51 2.06
N ILE A 375 -8.17 -13.22 2.75
CA ILE A 375 -8.16 -14.67 2.85
C ILE A 375 -9.48 -15.19 2.32
N LEU A 376 -9.40 -15.96 1.24
CA LEU A 376 -10.54 -16.57 0.62
C LEU A 376 -10.70 -18.01 1.09
N THR A 377 -11.95 -18.42 1.32
CA THR A 377 -12.29 -19.81 1.62
C THR A 377 -12.69 -20.51 0.33
N ARG A 378 -12.02 -21.60 -0.01
CA ARG A 378 -12.35 -22.46 -1.15
C ARG A 378 -13.53 -23.37 -0.84
N GLU A 379 -14.13 -23.99 -1.85
CA GLU A 379 -15.28 -24.90 -1.69
C GLU A 379 -14.98 -26.11 -0.78
N ASP A 380 -13.71 -26.54 -0.71
CA ASP A 380 -13.24 -27.61 0.18
C ASP A 380 -12.94 -27.14 1.62
N GLY A 381 -13.14 -25.85 1.92
CA GLY A 381 -12.88 -25.24 3.21
C GLY A 381 -11.44 -24.79 3.44
N THR A 382 -10.52 -25.07 2.52
CA THR A 382 -9.14 -24.58 2.61
C THR A 382 -9.09 -23.06 2.43
N LYS A 383 -8.10 -22.43 3.06
CA LYS A 383 -7.90 -20.98 3.02
C LYS A 383 -6.78 -20.64 2.06
N GLN A 384 -7.00 -19.64 1.22
CA GLN A 384 -6.06 -19.20 0.21
C GLN A 384 -5.83 -17.69 0.33
N TRP A 385 -4.58 -17.26 0.20
CA TRP A 385 -4.26 -15.84 0.14
C TRP A 385 -4.83 -15.21 -1.12
N ALA A 386 -5.38 -14.02 -0.95
CA ALA A 386 -5.74 -13.14 -2.05
C ALA A 386 -5.08 -11.77 -1.90
N TYR A 387 -4.80 -11.16 -3.05
CA TYR A 387 -4.31 -9.80 -3.13
C TYR A 387 -5.16 -8.99 -4.09
N LYS A 388 -5.60 -7.79 -3.68
CA LYS A 388 -6.53 -6.95 -4.46
C LYS A 388 -7.78 -7.73 -4.89
N SER A 389 -8.28 -8.60 -3.99
CA SER A 389 -9.41 -9.52 -4.18
C SER A 389 -9.19 -10.67 -5.20
N TYR A 390 -7.97 -10.91 -5.68
CA TYR A 390 -7.66 -12.05 -6.55
C TYR A 390 -7.01 -13.17 -5.76
N ALA A 391 -7.53 -14.39 -5.89
CA ALA A 391 -6.90 -15.57 -5.31
C ALA A 391 -5.52 -15.80 -5.93
N LEU A 392 -4.51 -16.04 -5.09
CA LEU A 392 -3.13 -16.18 -5.53
C LEU A 392 -2.72 -17.64 -5.71
N TYR A 393 -1.88 -17.90 -6.70
CA TYR A 393 -1.43 -19.23 -7.09
C TYR A 393 0.08 -19.26 -7.32
N ARG A 394 0.67 -20.44 -7.21
CA ARG A 394 2.00 -20.76 -7.75
C ARG A 394 1.85 -21.57 -9.03
N PHE A 395 2.80 -21.39 -9.94
CA PHE A 395 2.87 -22.16 -11.17
C PHE A 395 3.86 -23.32 -11.02
N GLU A 396 3.43 -24.54 -11.29
CA GLU A 396 4.27 -25.75 -11.19
C GLU A 396 5.52 -25.69 -12.07
N GLY A 397 5.45 -24.96 -13.19
CA GLY A 397 6.59 -24.79 -14.09
C GLY A 397 7.68 -23.85 -13.57
N ASP A 398 7.39 -23.02 -12.57
CA ASP A 398 8.41 -22.18 -11.93
C ASP A 398 9.14 -23.00 -10.85
N THR A 399 10.38 -23.37 -11.13
CA THR A 399 11.24 -24.18 -10.25
C THR A 399 12.39 -23.39 -9.64
N GLU A 400 12.66 -22.19 -10.13
CA GLU A 400 13.71 -21.30 -9.62
C GLU A 400 13.16 -19.89 -9.31
N PRO A 401 13.76 -19.19 -8.34
CA PRO A 401 13.33 -17.85 -7.98
C PRO A 401 13.32 -16.88 -9.16
N GLY A 402 12.22 -16.14 -9.34
CA GLY A 402 12.09 -15.10 -10.39
C GLY A 402 11.71 -15.59 -11.77
N GLN A 403 11.46 -16.90 -11.93
CA GLN A 403 10.83 -17.40 -13.13
C GLN A 403 9.40 -16.83 -13.25
N LEU A 404 9.02 -16.52 -14.49
CA LEU A 404 7.71 -15.98 -14.85
C LEU A 404 7.02 -16.85 -15.92
N LEU A 405 7.26 -18.17 -15.91
CA LEU A 405 6.84 -19.04 -17.00
C LEU A 405 5.32 -19.21 -17.09
N GLY A 406 4.61 -18.95 -16.00
CA GLY A 406 3.16 -18.90 -15.95
C GLY A 406 2.54 -17.61 -16.50
N ASN A 407 3.35 -16.59 -16.80
CA ASN A 407 2.82 -15.31 -17.27
C ASN A 407 2.26 -15.43 -18.70
N ASP A 408 1.11 -14.79 -18.94
CA ASP A 408 0.38 -14.89 -20.21
C ASP A 408 0.10 -16.35 -20.62
N TYR A 409 -0.08 -17.23 -19.65
CA TYR A 409 -0.60 -18.57 -19.89
C TYR A 409 -2.12 -18.49 -20.09
N TYR A 410 -2.64 -19.12 -21.15
CA TYR A 410 -4.06 -19.04 -21.50
C TYR A 410 -4.76 -20.37 -21.39
N ASP A 411 -5.95 -20.32 -20.78
CA ASP A 411 -6.92 -21.40 -20.85
C ASP A 411 -8.03 -21.00 -21.83
N PHE A 412 -7.89 -21.43 -23.07
CA PHE A 412 -8.94 -21.27 -24.07
C PHE A 412 -9.97 -22.38 -23.93
N THR A 413 -11.23 -22.02 -23.71
CA THR A 413 -12.35 -22.95 -23.83
C THR A 413 -13.08 -22.62 -25.12
N ILE A 414 -12.77 -23.35 -26.20
CA ILE A 414 -13.47 -23.23 -27.48
C ILE A 414 -14.53 -24.34 -27.51
N SER A 415 -15.80 -23.96 -27.57
CA SER A 415 -16.90 -24.89 -27.79
C SER A 415 -17.50 -24.65 -29.17
N ASP A 416 -17.53 -25.69 -30.00
CA ASP A 416 -18.16 -25.66 -31.31
C ASP A 416 -19.69 -25.82 -31.21
N ASN A 417 -20.23 -25.99 -29.99
CA ASN A 417 -21.66 -26.14 -29.74
C ASN A 417 -22.27 -24.80 -29.31
N PRO A 418 -23.13 -24.18 -30.15
CA PRO A 418 -23.74 -22.87 -29.85
C PRO A 418 -24.72 -22.89 -28.67
N GLN A 419 -25.05 -24.07 -28.13
CA GLN A 419 -25.89 -24.23 -26.93
C GLN A 419 -25.07 -24.48 -25.66
N VAL A 420 -23.76 -24.73 -25.78
CA VAL A 420 -22.86 -24.85 -24.63
C VAL A 420 -22.30 -23.47 -24.36
N ALA A 421 -23.00 -22.70 -23.51
CA ALA A 421 -22.37 -21.59 -22.83
C ALA A 421 -21.15 -22.15 -22.08
N SER A 422 -19.99 -21.52 -22.22
CA SER A 422 -18.80 -21.85 -21.41
C SER A 422 -19.24 -21.95 -19.94
N THR A 423 -19.18 -23.14 -19.37
CA THR A 423 -19.66 -23.45 -18.01
C THR A 423 -18.72 -22.91 -16.92
N ARG A 424 -17.71 -22.12 -17.29
CA ARG A 424 -16.84 -21.43 -16.35
C ARG A 424 -17.47 -20.07 -16.02
N PRO A 425 -18.06 -19.90 -14.84
CA PRO A 425 -18.82 -18.71 -14.50
C PRO A 425 -17.86 -17.53 -14.41
N SER A 426 -17.94 -16.63 -15.37
CA SER A 426 -17.95 -15.23 -15.01
C SER A 426 -19.40 -14.78 -15.25
N ARG A 427 -19.99 -14.04 -14.31
CA ARG A 427 -21.30 -13.39 -14.53
C ARG A 427 -21.30 -12.42 -15.73
N MET A 428 -20.19 -12.32 -16.48
CA MET A 428 -20.06 -11.58 -17.74
C MET A 428 -20.12 -12.57 -18.91
N THR A 429 -21.32 -12.85 -19.38
CA THR A 429 -21.62 -13.73 -20.51
C THR A 429 -21.21 -13.12 -21.85
N ALA A 430 -20.05 -13.52 -22.38
CA ALA A 430 -19.73 -13.67 -23.80
C ALA A 430 -18.39 -14.42 -23.90
N ALA A 431 -18.17 -15.21 -24.96
CA ALA A 431 -16.96 -16.03 -25.16
C ALA A 431 -15.69 -15.32 -24.66
N GLY A 432 -15.05 -15.85 -23.61
CA GLY A 432 -13.91 -15.23 -22.94
C GLY A 432 -12.82 -16.27 -22.70
N ALA A 433 -11.57 -15.88 -22.90
CA ALA A 433 -10.42 -16.68 -22.49
C ALA A 433 -10.08 -16.35 -21.04
N HIS A 434 -9.74 -17.36 -20.24
CA HIS A 434 -9.05 -17.10 -18.97
C HIS A 434 -7.56 -17.02 -19.23
N TYR A 435 -6.87 -16.16 -18.50
CA TYR A 435 -5.43 -16.05 -18.57
C TYR A 435 -4.83 -15.87 -17.19
N TRP A 436 -3.57 -16.24 -17.08
CA TRP A 436 -2.77 -16.11 -15.88
C TRP A 436 -1.75 -15.00 -16.07
N ILE A 437 -1.58 -14.21 -15.02
CA ILE A 437 -0.63 -13.10 -14.98
C ILE A 437 -0.03 -13.06 -13.59
N TYR A 438 1.24 -12.71 -13.48
CA TYR A 438 1.85 -12.50 -12.17
C TYR A 438 1.07 -11.43 -11.39
N ALA A 439 1.03 -11.58 -10.07
CA ALA A 439 0.43 -10.58 -9.19
C ALA A 439 1.41 -9.43 -8.97
N TYR A 440 0.94 -8.19 -9.09
CA TYR A 440 1.72 -6.98 -8.90
C TYR A 440 1.26 -6.23 -7.64
N PRO A 441 2.19 -5.65 -6.85
CA PRO A 441 1.88 -4.87 -5.65
C PRO A 441 1.03 -3.63 -5.92
#